data_AF-A0A6M0SWC4-F1
#
_entry.id   AF-A0A6M0SWC4-F1
#
_cell.length_a   1.000
_cell.length_b   1.000
_cell.length_c   1.000
_cell.angle_alpha   90.00
_cell.angle_beta   90.00
_cell.angle_gamma   90.00
#
_symmetry.space_group_name_H-M   'P 1'
#
loop_
_entity.id
_entity.type
_entity.pdbx_description
1 polymer ?
#
loop_
_entity_poly.entity_id
_entity_poly.type
_entity_poly.pdbx_seq_one_letter_code
_entity_poly.pdbx_strand_id
1 'polypeptide(L)'
;MEKQEYYIELNNKAESMLRKGEFLGSGHNGIVYLLPDKKVIKVFKEKKVCKKEREILERTNNSRYFPKIYDYGDYFILREYIRGERLDHYIKQNGINKRLTHNIVKLIKEFEKLNFKKLDIRCKDIYVDKKYKLRIIDPKNNYSKTVIYPRHLMKGLNKLDVLDEFLLQVKNENKKYYDLWNTRMRDYLENGVK
;
A
#
# COMPACT_ATOMS: atom_id res chain seq x y z
N MET A 1 -19.75 12.34 17.65
CA MET A 1 -19.22 12.35 16.28
C MET A 1 -20.37 12.00 15.35
N GLU A 2 -20.95 12.99 14.69
CA GLU A 2 -22.03 12.76 13.73
C GLU A 2 -21.55 11.83 12.61
N LYS A 3 -22.33 10.78 12.33
CA LYS A 3 -22.15 10.00 11.09
C LYS A 3 -22.52 10.94 9.96
N GLN A 4 -21.51 11.49 9.31
CA GLN A 4 -21.71 12.27 8.09
C GLN A 4 -22.15 11.30 7.00
N GLU A 5 -23.47 11.21 6.78
CA GLU A 5 -24.06 10.48 5.67
C GLU A 5 -23.71 11.23 4.38
N TYR A 6 -23.14 10.51 3.41
CA TYR A 6 -22.80 11.07 2.11
C TYR A 6 -23.44 10.19 1.03
N TYR A 7 -24.18 10.83 0.14
CA TYR A 7 -24.80 10.18 -1.01
C TYR A 7 -23.85 10.25 -2.20
N ILE A 8 -23.66 9.12 -2.88
CA ILE A 8 -22.89 9.03 -4.13
C ILE A 8 -23.77 8.35 -5.15
N GLU A 9 -24.13 9.10 -6.18
CA GLU A 9 -24.79 8.54 -7.33
C GLU A 9 -23.78 7.71 -8.13
N LEU A 10 -24.06 6.42 -8.27
CA LEU A 10 -23.26 5.49 -9.04
C LEU A 10 -24.01 5.12 -10.30
N ASN A 11 -23.28 4.76 -11.36
CA ASN A 11 -23.93 4.25 -12.56
C ASN A 11 -24.56 2.87 -12.30
N ASN A 12 -25.56 2.50 -13.10
CA ASN A 12 -26.29 1.23 -13.00
C ASN A 12 -25.37 -0.01 -12.90
N LYS A 13 -24.20 0.05 -13.57
CA LYS A 13 -23.21 -1.03 -13.53
C LYS A 13 -22.60 -1.19 -12.15
N ALA A 14 -22.15 -0.09 -11.54
CA ALA A 14 -21.57 -0.09 -10.20
C ALA A 14 -22.60 -0.48 -9.14
N GLU A 15 -23.84 0.02 -9.24
CA GLU A 15 -24.92 -0.38 -8.33
C GLU A 15 -25.21 -1.88 -8.41
N SER A 16 -25.31 -2.44 -9.61
CA SER A 16 -25.53 -3.88 -9.82
C SER A 16 -24.40 -4.73 -9.21
N MET A 17 -23.15 -4.28 -9.32
CA MET A 17 -22.01 -4.93 -8.66
C MET A 17 -22.14 -4.87 -7.13
N LEU A 18 -22.46 -3.69 -6.57
CA LEU A 18 -22.56 -3.51 -5.12
C LEU A 18 -23.68 -4.34 -4.48
N ARG A 19 -24.81 -4.53 -5.16
CA ARG A 19 -25.90 -5.39 -4.67
C ARG A 19 -25.47 -6.84 -4.44
N LYS A 20 -24.42 -7.30 -5.12
CA LYS A 20 -23.86 -8.66 -5.00
C LYS A 20 -22.57 -8.69 -4.17
N GLY A 21 -22.09 -7.53 -3.73
CA GLY A 21 -20.81 -7.38 -3.07
C GLY A 21 -20.89 -7.61 -1.57
N GLU A 22 -19.92 -8.33 -1.02
CA GLU A 22 -19.73 -8.47 0.42
C GLU A 22 -18.85 -7.33 0.92
N PHE A 23 -19.25 -6.67 2.01
CA PHE A 23 -18.43 -5.62 2.62
C PHE A 23 -17.09 -6.19 3.08
N LEU A 24 -15.99 -5.62 2.59
CA LEU A 24 -14.63 -6.03 2.95
C LEU A 24 -13.98 -5.05 3.95
N GLY A 25 -14.33 -3.78 3.87
CA GLY A 25 -13.84 -2.77 4.80
C GLY A 25 -14.08 -1.35 4.34
N SER A 26 -13.97 -0.40 5.28
CA SER A 26 -14.05 1.04 5.00
C SER A 26 -12.79 1.74 5.47
N GLY A 27 -12.28 2.66 4.66
CA GLY A 27 -11.16 3.51 4.99
C GLY A 27 -11.51 4.99 4.85
N HIS A 28 -10.49 5.83 5.03
CA HIS A 28 -10.65 7.29 4.93
C HIS A 28 -11.26 7.75 3.59
N ASN A 29 -10.85 7.10 2.49
CA ASN A 29 -11.18 7.55 1.14
C ASN A 29 -12.42 6.89 0.55
N GLY A 30 -12.97 5.86 1.19
CA GLY A 30 -13.97 5.02 0.55
C GLY A 30 -14.22 3.68 1.22
N ILE A 31 -15.13 2.93 0.62
CA ILE A 31 -15.59 1.62 1.06
C ILE A 31 -15.20 0.57 0.02
N VAL A 32 -14.86 -0.62 0.47
CA VAL A 32 -14.37 -1.72 -0.35
C VAL A 32 -15.32 -2.91 -0.20
N TYR A 33 -15.74 -3.46 -1.33
CA TYR A 33 -16.58 -4.67 -1.40
C TYR A 33 -15.88 -5.75 -2.23
N LEU A 34 -16.02 -7.00 -1.81
CA LEU A 34 -15.61 -8.19 -2.55
C LEU A 34 -16.78 -8.68 -3.40
N LEU A 35 -16.56 -8.89 -4.69
CA LEU A 35 -17.57 -9.40 -5.62
C LEU A 35 -17.48 -10.94 -5.74
N PRO A 36 -18.55 -11.62 -6.18
CA PRO A 36 -18.60 -13.09 -6.30
C PRO A 36 -17.52 -13.68 -7.23
N ASP A 37 -17.10 -12.92 -8.24
CA ASP A 37 -16.06 -13.31 -9.19
C ASP A 37 -14.63 -13.04 -8.69
N LYS A 38 -14.47 -12.80 -7.37
CA LYS A 38 -13.19 -12.52 -6.68
C LYS A 38 -12.51 -11.25 -7.18
N LYS A 39 -13.29 -10.26 -7.63
CA LYS A 39 -12.85 -8.89 -7.87
C LYS A 39 -13.22 -7.99 -6.69
N VAL A 40 -12.55 -6.85 -6.59
CA VAL A 40 -12.82 -5.84 -5.58
C VAL A 40 -13.33 -4.58 -6.23
N ILE A 41 -14.47 -4.08 -5.76
CA ILE A 41 -14.92 -2.72 -6.06
C ILE A 41 -14.59 -1.82 -4.87
N LYS A 42 -13.81 -0.77 -5.11
CA LYS A 42 -13.57 0.31 -4.14
C LYS A 42 -14.37 1.52 -4.58
N VAL A 43 -15.33 1.93 -3.76
CA VAL A 43 -16.15 3.13 -3.95
C VAL A 43 -15.53 4.26 -3.14
N PHE A 44 -15.24 5.38 -3.80
CA PHE A 44 -14.54 6.53 -3.24
C PHE A 44 -15.52 7.62 -2.86
N LYS A 45 -15.21 8.39 -1.81
CA LYS A 45 -15.98 9.58 -1.41
C LYS A 45 -15.80 10.76 -2.37
N GLU A 46 -14.64 10.84 -3.01
CA GLU A 46 -14.25 11.98 -3.83
C GLU A 46 -13.72 11.53 -5.21
N LYS A 47 -14.28 12.09 -6.28
CA LYS A 47 -13.86 11.83 -7.67
C LYS A 47 -12.36 12.11 -7.90
N LYS A 48 -11.83 13.19 -7.32
CA LYS A 48 -10.41 13.55 -7.43
C LYS A 48 -9.50 12.48 -6.81
N VAL A 49 -9.92 11.87 -5.70
CA VAL A 49 -9.17 10.80 -5.03
C VAL A 49 -9.25 9.51 -5.84
N CYS A 50 -10.44 9.16 -6.35
CA CYS A 50 -10.63 8.03 -7.27
C CYS A 50 -9.69 8.13 -8.48
N LYS A 51 -9.73 9.27 -9.19
CA LYS A 51 -8.91 9.54 -10.37
C LYS A 51 -7.41 9.39 -10.10
N LYS A 52 -6.91 9.96 -8.99
CA LYS A 52 -5.48 9.85 -8.62
C LYS A 52 -5.05 8.41 -8.36
N GLU A 53 -5.88 7.61 -7.69
CA GLU A 53 -5.54 6.20 -7.43
C GLU A 53 -5.58 5.38 -8.72
N ARG A 54 -6.57 5.65 -9.59
CA ARG A 54 -6.65 5.05 -10.92
C ARG A 54 -5.39 5.33 -11.74
N GLU A 55 -4.95 6.58 -11.82
CA GLU A 55 -3.75 6.98 -12.57
C GLU A 55 -2.48 6.28 -12.07
N ILE A 56 -2.35 6.05 -10.75
CA ILE A 56 -1.22 5.29 -10.19
C ILE A 56 -1.30 3.81 -10.62
N LEU A 57 -2.49 3.20 -10.52
CA LEU A 57 -2.68 1.81 -10.92
C LEU A 57 -2.48 1.61 -12.44
N GLU A 58 -2.93 2.54 -13.27
CA GLU A 58 -2.68 2.54 -14.73
C GLU A 58 -1.18 2.57 -15.04
N ARG A 59 -0.42 3.44 -14.37
CA ARG A 59 1.05 3.53 -14.54
C ARG A 59 1.81 2.33 -14.00
N THR A 60 1.22 1.59 -13.08
CA THR A 60 1.85 0.43 -12.42
C THR A 60 1.32 -0.91 -12.89
N ASN A 61 0.50 -0.94 -13.95
CA ASN A 61 -0.19 -2.15 -14.42
C ASN A 61 0.77 -3.30 -14.81
N ASN A 62 2.00 -2.98 -15.21
CA ASN A 62 3.03 -3.98 -15.54
C ASN A 62 3.80 -4.50 -14.31
N SER A 63 3.61 -3.88 -13.15
CA SER A 63 4.29 -4.26 -11.92
C SER A 63 3.47 -5.28 -11.14
N ARG A 64 4.09 -6.43 -10.84
CA ARG A 64 3.45 -7.53 -10.09
C ARG A 64 2.99 -7.14 -8.68
N TYR A 65 3.48 -6.04 -8.14
CA TYR A 65 3.16 -5.61 -6.78
C TYR A 65 1.80 -4.92 -6.68
N PHE A 66 1.32 -4.35 -7.78
CA PHE A 66 0.09 -3.55 -7.77
C PHE A 66 -1.10 -4.38 -8.27
N PRO A 67 -2.34 -4.06 -7.85
CA PRO A 67 -3.54 -4.72 -8.36
C PRO A 67 -3.80 -4.32 -9.81
N LYS A 68 -4.25 -5.28 -10.63
CA LYS A 68 -4.76 -4.97 -11.97
C LYS A 68 -6.11 -4.27 -11.90
N ILE A 69 -6.32 -3.28 -12.77
CA ILE A 69 -7.64 -2.65 -12.97
C ILE A 69 -8.43 -3.47 -13.99
N TYR A 70 -9.71 -3.70 -13.71
CA TYR A 70 -10.66 -4.32 -14.64
C TYR A 70 -11.65 -3.30 -15.20
N ASP A 71 -12.06 -2.31 -14.40
CA ASP A 71 -12.99 -1.27 -14.80
C ASP A 71 -12.91 -0.08 -13.83
N TYR A 72 -13.46 1.07 -14.19
CA TYR A 72 -13.55 2.22 -13.30
C TYR A 72 -14.66 3.19 -13.72
N GLY A 73 -15.07 4.03 -12.79
CA GLY A 73 -15.91 5.20 -13.04
C GLY A 73 -15.45 6.38 -12.20
N ASP A 74 -16.26 7.43 -12.17
CA ASP A 74 -15.91 8.66 -11.44
C ASP A 74 -15.68 8.44 -9.94
N TYR A 75 -16.41 7.49 -9.35
CA TYR A 75 -16.38 7.21 -7.92
C TYR A 75 -16.01 5.76 -7.59
N PHE A 76 -15.61 4.93 -8.56
CA PHE A 76 -15.23 3.56 -8.25
C PHE A 76 -14.07 3.05 -9.10
N ILE A 77 -13.34 2.08 -8.53
CA ILE A 77 -12.37 1.27 -9.26
C ILE A 77 -12.69 -0.20 -8.99
N LEU A 78 -12.88 -0.97 -10.06
CA LEU A 78 -12.95 -2.41 -10.04
C LEU A 78 -11.56 -2.98 -10.32
N ARG A 79 -11.04 -3.81 -9.42
CA ARG A 79 -9.64 -4.27 -9.44
C ARG A 79 -9.47 -5.67 -8.89
N GLU A 80 -8.27 -6.21 -9.05
CA GLU A 80 -7.85 -7.50 -8.51
C GLU A 80 -8.00 -7.56 -6.98
N TYR A 81 -8.56 -8.67 -6.48
CA TYR A 81 -8.53 -8.98 -5.06
C TYR A 81 -7.13 -9.43 -4.63
N ILE A 82 -6.56 -8.71 -3.67
CA ILE A 82 -5.26 -9.04 -3.11
C ILE A 82 -5.43 -9.99 -1.92
N ARG A 83 -4.88 -11.20 -2.06
CA ARG A 83 -4.81 -12.21 -1.01
C ARG A 83 -3.61 -11.97 -0.09
N GLY A 84 -3.68 -12.54 1.10
CA GLY A 84 -2.60 -12.52 2.08
C GLY A 84 -3.03 -11.81 3.35
N GLU A 85 -2.06 -11.57 4.21
CA GLU A 85 -2.23 -10.86 5.48
C GLU A 85 -1.53 -9.50 5.39
N ARG A 86 -2.02 -8.50 6.13
CA ARG A 86 -1.31 -7.22 6.26
C ARG A 86 0.08 -7.42 6.84
N LEU A 87 1.06 -6.69 6.31
CA LEU A 87 2.46 -6.85 6.69
C LEU A 87 2.71 -6.64 8.19
N ASP A 88 2.04 -5.67 8.81
CA ASP A 88 2.17 -5.39 10.24
C ASP A 88 1.61 -6.53 11.10
N HIS A 89 0.48 -7.10 10.71
CA HIS A 89 -0.10 -8.24 11.43
C HIS A 89 0.78 -9.49 11.29
N TYR A 90 1.27 -9.75 10.08
CA TYR A 90 2.17 -10.87 9.82
C TYR A 90 3.46 -10.78 10.65
N ILE A 91 4.14 -9.62 10.63
CA ILE A 91 5.38 -9.40 11.38
C ILE A 91 5.14 -9.52 12.87
N LYS A 92 4.01 -9.02 13.39
CA LYS A 92 3.67 -9.16 14.81
C LYS A 92 3.58 -10.62 15.27
N GLN A 93 3.14 -11.53 14.39
CA GLN A 93 2.99 -12.94 14.70
C GLN A 93 4.25 -13.77 14.41
N ASN A 94 5.00 -13.42 13.36
CA ASN A 94 6.05 -14.27 12.78
C ASN A 94 7.45 -13.65 12.87
N GLY A 95 7.57 -12.42 13.35
CA GLY A 95 8.79 -11.62 13.28
C GLY A 95 9.12 -11.16 11.85
N ILE A 96 10.26 -10.49 11.71
CA ILE A 96 10.86 -10.22 10.41
C ILE A 96 11.94 -11.25 10.11
N ASN A 97 12.20 -11.54 8.83
CA ASN A 97 13.29 -12.44 8.45
C ASN A 97 13.95 -11.97 7.15
N LYS A 98 15.11 -12.55 6.84
CA LYS A 98 15.91 -12.18 5.66
C LYS A 98 15.11 -12.20 4.36
N ARG A 99 14.20 -13.17 4.18
CA ARG A 99 13.39 -13.32 2.97
C ARG A 99 12.33 -12.21 2.87
N LEU A 100 11.68 -11.87 3.97
CA LEU A 100 10.71 -10.78 4.02
C LEU A 100 11.41 -9.43 3.78
N THR A 101 12.54 -9.19 4.45
CA THR A 101 13.37 -7.99 4.25
C THR A 101 13.79 -7.83 2.80
N HIS A 102 14.30 -8.90 2.17
CA HIS A 102 14.66 -8.89 0.75
C HIS A 102 13.49 -8.52 -0.17
N ASN A 103 12.30 -9.05 0.10
CA ASN A 103 11.13 -8.72 -0.70
C ASN A 103 10.65 -7.28 -0.46
N ILE A 104 10.81 -6.74 0.76
CA ILE A 104 10.57 -5.32 1.07
C ILE A 104 11.57 -4.44 0.30
N VAL A 105 12.86 -4.75 0.32
CA VAL A 105 13.89 -4.00 -0.41
C VAL A 105 13.60 -4.03 -1.93
N LYS A 106 13.21 -5.19 -2.47
CA LYS A 106 12.78 -5.32 -3.87
C LYS A 106 11.53 -4.50 -4.20
N LEU A 107 10.60 -4.35 -3.26
CA LEU A 107 9.44 -3.48 -3.44
C LEU A 107 9.86 -2.01 -3.55
N ILE A 108 10.80 -1.55 -2.72
CA ILE A 108 11.31 -0.17 -2.79
C ILE A 108 12.11 0.07 -4.08
N LYS A 109 12.93 -0.90 -4.51
CA LYS A 109 13.60 -0.88 -5.82
C LYS A 109 12.61 -0.78 -6.97
N GLU A 110 11.45 -1.42 -6.86
CA GLU A 110 10.39 -1.29 -7.86
C GLU A 110 9.82 0.13 -7.92
N PHE A 111 9.66 0.81 -6.78
CA PHE A 111 9.21 2.20 -6.77
C PHE A 111 10.18 3.12 -7.53
N GLU A 112 11.49 2.90 -7.37
CA GLU A 112 12.51 3.61 -8.15
C GLU A 112 12.35 3.33 -9.65
N LYS A 113 12.19 2.06 -10.04
CA LYS A 113 11.98 1.68 -11.46
C LYS A 113 10.72 2.30 -12.07
N LEU A 114 9.67 2.46 -11.27
CA LEU A 114 8.41 3.10 -11.67
C LEU A 114 8.47 4.63 -11.64
N ASN A 115 9.65 5.21 -11.39
CA ASN A 115 9.90 6.64 -11.27
C ASN A 115 8.99 7.31 -10.22
N PHE A 116 8.69 6.61 -9.12
CA PHE A 116 7.98 7.20 -8.00
C PHE A 116 8.87 8.25 -7.33
N LYS A 117 8.32 9.46 -7.10
CA LYS A 117 9.01 10.47 -6.29
C LYS A 117 9.03 10.10 -4.81
N LYS A 118 8.02 9.35 -4.36
CA LYS A 118 7.85 8.88 -2.99
C LYS A 118 8.18 7.40 -2.89
N LEU A 119 9.38 7.09 -2.39
CA LEU A 119 9.88 5.74 -2.09
C LEU A 119 9.41 5.28 -0.71
N ASP A 120 8.11 5.38 -0.45
CA ASP A 120 7.58 5.24 0.90
C ASP A 120 6.13 4.74 0.90
N ILE A 121 5.83 3.89 1.87
CA ILE A 121 4.58 3.13 1.99
C ILE A 121 4.39 2.70 3.45
N ARG A 122 3.14 2.49 3.89
CA ARG A 122 2.84 2.02 5.27
C ARG A 122 2.72 0.49 5.28
N CYS A 123 3.08 -0.14 6.40
CA CYS A 123 2.89 -1.60 6.57
C CYS A 123 1.45 -2.04 6.29
N LYS A 124 0.44 -1.27 6.73
CA LYS A 124 -0.98 -1.58 6.49
C LYS A 124 -1.43 -1.57 5.03
N ASP A 125 -0.65 -0.95 4.14
CA ASP A 125 -0.94 -0.88 2.71
C ASP A 125 -0.23 -2.01 1.93
N ILE A 126 0.57 -2.84 2.62
CA ILE A 126 1.29 -4.00 2.08
C ILE A 126 0.67 -5.29 2.61
N TYR A 127 0.44 -6.24 1.71
CA TYR A 127 -0.03 -7.58 2.01
C TYR A 127 1.06 -8.58 1.66
N VAL A 128 1.19 -9.61 2.49
CA VAL A 128 2.16 -10.70 2.33
C VAL A 128 1.41 -12.03 2.23
N ASP A 129 1.76 -12.84 1.24
CA ASP A 129 1.23 -14.21 1.09
C ASP A 129 2.12 -15.25 1.79
N LYS A 130 1.64 -16.50 1.85
CA LYS A 130 2.38 -17.64 2.44
C LYS A 130 3.75 -17.91 1.79
N LYS A 131 4.02 -17.34 0.61
CA LYS A 131 5.30 -17.44 -0.12
C LYS A 131 6.15 -16.17 0.02
N TYR A 132 5.81 -15.28 0.95
CA TYR A 132 6.43 -13.98 1.18
C TYR A 132 6.31 -12.99 0.02
N LYS A 133 5.42 -13.23 -0.95
CA LYS A 133 5.18 -12.28 -2.03
C LYS A 133 4.44 -11.08 -1.47
N LEU A 134 4.92 -9.88 -1.80
CA LEU A 134 4.30 -8.64 -1.39
C LEU A 134 3.37 -8.12 -2.47
N ARG A 135 2.23 -7.57 -2.05
CA ARG A 135 1.27 -6.86 -2.90
C ARG A 135 0.82 -5.58 -2.19
N ILE A 136 0.50 -4.55 -2.95
CA ILE A 136 0.01 -3.27 -2.44
C ILE A 136 -1.49 -3.17 -2.67
N ILE A 137 -2.22 -2.62 -1.71
CA ILE A 137 -3.67 -2.39 -1.85
C ILE A 137 -4.06 -0.91 -1.95
N ASP A 138 -3.21 0.04 -1.57
CA ASP A 138 -3.62 1.45 -1.45
C ASP A 138 -2.46 2.39 -1.80
N PRO A 139 -2.04 2.46 -3.08
CA PRO A 139 -0.96 3.35 -3.48
C PRO A 139 -1.44 4.81 -3.47
N LYS A 140 -0.67 5.71 -2.85
CA LYS A 140 -1.08 7.10 -2.61
C LYS A 140 0.05 8.09 -2.77
N ASN A 141 -0.25 9.14 -3.57
CA ASN A 141 0.61 10.32 -3.73
C ASN A 141 2.06 9.96 -4.11
N ASN A 142 2.23 8.86 -4.86
CA ASN A 142 3.56 8.31 -5.15
C ASN A 142 4.38 9.20 -6.12
N TYR A 143 3.71 10.03 -6.91
CA TYR A 143 4.34 10.90 -7.93
C TYR A 143 4.38 12.39 -7.57
N SER A 144 3.74 12.81 -6.48
CA SER A 144 3.57 14.25 -6.17
C SER A 144 4.60 14.80 -5.18
N LYS A 145 4.96 14.02 -4.15
CA LYS A 145 5.90 14.44 -3.10
C LYS A 145 7.19 13.62 -3.20
N THR A 146 8.34 14.28 -3.11
CA THR A 146 9.63 13.58 -3.05
C THR A 146 9.88 13.06 -1.64
N VAL A 147 10.10 11.76 -1.52
CA VAL A 147 10.53 11.08 -0.29
C VAL A 147 11.50 9.99 -0.73
N ILE A 148 12.75 10.08 -0.30
CA ILE A 148 13.85 9.25 -0.83
C ILE A 148 14.09 7.96 -0.04
N TYR A 149 13.31 7.71 1.02
CA TYR A 149 13.47 6.56 1.90
C TYR A 149 12.12 6.15 2.52
N PRO A 150 11.93 4.87 2.89
CA PRO A 150 10.62 4.34 3.28
C PRO A 150 10.28 4.65 4.74
N ARG A 151 10.19 5.94 5.08
CA ARG A 151 10.00 6.43 6.45
C ARG A 151 8.77 5.83 7.14
N HIS A 152 7.60 5.83 6.52
CA HIS A 152 6.39 5.31 7.17
C HIS A 152 6.41 3.79 7.33
N LEU A 153 7.12 3.08 6.44
CA LEU A 153 7.36 1.65 6.59
C LEU A 153 8.20 1.42 7.84
N MET A 154 9.34 2.10 7.94
CA MET A 154 10.27 1.97 9.06
C MET A 154 9.65 2.43 10.38
N LYS A 155 8.80 3.47 10.38
CA LYS A 155 7.98 3.81 11.55
C LYS A 155 7.06 2.67 11.98
N GLY A 156 6.51 1.92 11.02
CA GLY A 156 5.70 0.73 11.30
C GLY A 156 6.55 -0.38 11.91
N LEU A 157 7.72 -0.65 11.35
CA LEU A 157 8.68 -1.65 11.84
C LEU A 157 9.21 -1.29 13.24
N ASN A 158 9.46 0.00 13.51
CA ASN A 158 9.89 0.47 14.83
C ASN A 158 8.82 0.25 15.90
N LYS A 159 7.54 0.43 15.56
CA LYS A 159 6.42 0.14 16.47
C LYS A 159 6.19 -1.35 16.72
N LEU A 160 6.82 -2.20 15.91
CA LEU A 160 6.78 -3.64 16.04
C LEU A 160 8.09 -4.18 16.64
N ASP A 161 8.99 -3.30 17.10
CA ASP A 161 10.29 -3.63 17.70
C ASP A 161 11.21 -4.48 16.81
N VAL A 162 11.08 -4.35 15.47
CA VAL A 162 11.90 -5.10 14.48
C VAL A 162 12.73 -4.19 13.55
N LEU A 163 12.79 -2.89 13.82
CA LEU A 163 13.50 -1.94 12.94
C LEU A 163 15.01 -2.21 12.88
N ASP A 164 15.66 -2.48 14.02
CA ASP A 164 17.10 -2.71 14.05
C ASP A 164 17.47 -4.01 13.33
N GLU A 165 16.69 -5.07 13.54
CA GLU A 165 16.86 -6.34 12.83
C GLU A 165 16.68 -6.15 11.31
N PHE A 166 15.65 -5.39 10.90
CA PHE A 166 15.42 -5.03 9.51
C PHE A 166 16.63 -4.30 8.91
N LEU A 167 17.10 -3.24 9.56
CA LEU A 167 18.22 -2.42 9.04
C LEU A 167 19.51 -3.23 8.97
N LEU A 168 19.79 -4.09 9.94
CA LEU A 168 20.95 -4.98 9.89
C LEU A 168 20.89 -5.93 8.70
N GLN A 169 19.71 -6.47 8.40
CA GLN A 169 19.51 -7.31 7.21
C GLN A 169 19.65 -6.50 5.91
N VAL A 170 19.14 -5.26 5.86
CA VAL A 170 19.33 -4.35 4.72
C VAL A 170 20.81 -4.03 4.50
N LYS A 171 21.60 -3.84 5.56
CA LYS A 171 23.06 -3.61 5.47
C LYS A 171 23.77 -4.71 4.71
N ASN A 172 23.37 -5.95 4.95
CA ASN A 172 23.95 -7.13 4.29
C ASN A 172 23.54 -7.25 2.81
N GLU A 173 22.35 -6.81 2.44
CA GLU A 173 21.86 -6.87 1.05
C GLU A 173 22.30 -5.66 0.21
N ASN A 174 22.22 -4.46 0.78
CA ASN A 174 22.49 -3.20 0.10
C ASN A 174 22.98 -2.14 1.09
N LYS A 175 24.31 -2.04 1.22
CA LYS A 175 24.97 -1.06 2.09
C LYS A 175 24.53 0.38 1.82
N LYS A 176 24.36 0.78 0.56
CA LYS A 176 23.94 2.15 0.20
C LYS A 176 22.54 2.48 0.74
N TYR A 177 21.60 1.55 0.65
CA TYR A 177 20.28 1.74 1.24
C TYR A 177 20.36 1.80 2.76
N TYR A 178 21.12 0.90 3.38
CA TYR A 178 21.31 0.96 4.83
C TYR A 178 21.88 2.31 5.27
N ASP A 179 22.97 2.78 4.67
CA ASP A 179 23.63 4.03 5.04
C ASP A 179 22.64 5.22 4.96
N LEU A 180 21.88 5.31 3.86
CA LEU A 180 20.86 6.35 3.69
C LEU A 180 19.70 6.20 4.68
N TRP A 181 19.08 5.02 4.74
CA TRP A 181 17.85 4.79 5.50
C TRP A 181 18.10 4.87 7.00
N ASN A 182 19.20 4.29 7.49
CA ASN A 182 19.59 4.33 8.89
C ASN A 182 19.86 5.76 9.35
N THR A 183 20.64 6.54 8.58
CA THR A 183 20.92 7.95 8.89
C THR A 183 19.63 8.76 8.98
N ARG A 184 18.80 8.71 7.92
CA ARG A 184 17.54 9.45 7.87
C ARG A 184 16.54 9.02 8.94
N MET A 185 16.51 7.74 9.29
CA MET A 185 15.60 7.25 10.32
C MET A 185 16.03 7.67 11.72
N ARG A 186 17.35 7.68 12.02
CA ARG A 186 17.87 8.22 13.28
C ARG A 186 17.54 9.71 13.42
N ASP A 187 17.83 10.51 12.39
CA ASP A 187 17.48 11.93 12.38
C ASP A 187 15.98 12.16 12.64
N TYR A 188 15.13 11.30 12.06
CA TYR A 188 13.69 11.37 12.27
C TYR A 188 13.27 10.99 13.71
N LEU A 189 13.86 9.95 14.30
CA LEU A 189 13.52 9.48 15.65
C LEU A 189 14.00 10.45 16.74
N GLU A 190 15.20 11.01 16.57
CA GLU A 190 15.82 11.92 17.54
C GLU A 190 15.27 13.34 17.42
N ASN A 191 15.15 13.85 16.18
CA ASN A 191 14.90 15.27 15.93
C ASN A 191 13.57 15.55 15.23
N GLY A 192 12.78 14.52 14.88
CA GLY A 192 11.51 14.67 14.18
C GLY A 192 11.63 15.14 12.72
N VAL A 193 12.85 15.17 12.16
CA VAL A 193 13.15 15.69 10.83
C VAL A 193 12.55 14.78 9.74
N LYS A 194 11.62 15.33 8.96
CA LYS A 194 10.78 14.58 8.02
C LYS A 194 11.46 14.26 6.69
#